data_AF-A0AAU2LB01-F1
#
_entry.id   AF-A0AAU2LB01-F1
#
_cell.length_a   1.000
_cell.length_b   1.000
_cell.length_c   1.000
_cell.angle_alpha   90.00
_cell.angle_beta   90.00
_cell.angle_gamma   90.00
#
_symmetry.space_group_name_H-M   'P 1'
#
loop_
_entity.id
_entity.type
_entity.pdbx_description
1 polymer ?
#
loop_
_entity_poly.entity_id
_entity_poly.type
_entity_poly.pdbx_seq_one_letter_code
_entity_poly.pdbx_strand_id
1 'polypeptide(L)'
;MERADAARNRAKVLAAANRLFAAGDPRSVTMDAVAREAGVGRGTLYRRYPDIPSIATALLDEHERSLQEKLLGGEPPLGPGAPPARRLAAFYAAMTDLLEQHIHLTLGAESGSARFATGAYGFWRAHVRMLVKEAGVPGPDALSDILLAPLEPELFAYQRGRGRGVEEIKSALETLAERTLAAG
;
A
#
# COMPACT_ATOMS: atom_id res chain seq x y z
N MET A 1 20.56 -1.52 23.74
CA MET A 1 21.01 -2.56 22.79
C MET A 1 19.82 -3.38 22.28
N GLU A 2 19.02 -3.95 23.18
CA GLU A 2 17.86 -4.81 22.89
C GLU A 2 16.83 -4.24 21.90
N ARG A 3 16.51 -2.93 21.96
CA ARG A 3 15.59 -2.29 20.99
C ARG A 3 16.15 -2.28 19.56
N ALA A 4 17.45 -2.10 19.39
CA ALA A 4 18.09 -2.11 18.07
C ALA A 4 18.15 -3.54 17.49
N ASP A 5 18.37 -4.54 18.34
CA ASP A 5 18.30 -5.95 17.93
C ASP A 5 16.88 -6.37 17.55
N ALA A 6 15.87 -5.94 18.31
CA ALA A 6 14.47 -6.18 17.99
C ALA A 6 14.07 -5.52 16.66
N ALA A 7 14.51 -4.29 16.39
CA ALA A 7 14.26 -3.59 15.13
C ALA A 7 14.93 -4.30 13.94
N ARG A 8 16.20 -4.71 14.09
CA ARG A 8 16.92 -5.48 13.06
C ARG A 8 16.24 -6.82 12.77
N ASN A 9 15.81 -7.54 13.80
CA ASN A 9 15.12 -8.82 13.62
C ASN A 9 13.77 -8.63 12.94
N ARG A 10 13.02 -7.57 13.28
CA ARG A 10 11.79 -7.20 12.56
C ARG A 10 12.06 -6.96 11.08
N ALA A 11 13.06 -6.15 10.74
CA ALA A 11 13.41 -5.86 9.35
C ALA A 11 13.79 -7.14 8.56
N LYS A 12 14.58 -8.04 9.16
CA LYS A 12 14.92 -9.34 8.54
C LYS A 12 13.69 -10.21 8.27
N VAL A 13 12.78 -10.31 9.24
CA VAL A 13 11.55 -11.09 9.12
C VAL A 13 10.65 -10.55 8.01
N LEU A 14 10.41 -9.23 7.99
CA LEU A 14 9.56 -8.62 6.98
C LEU A 14 10.17 -8.73 5.58
N ALA A 15 11.49 -8.56 5.44
CA ALA A 15 12.18 -8.75 4.17
C ALA A 15 12.12 -10.20 3.66
N ALA A 16 12.26 -11.18 4.57
CA ALA A 16 12.12 -12.60 4.26
C ALA A 16 10.69 -12.94 3.82
N ALA A 17 9.70 -12.46 4.58
CA ALA A 17 8.29 -12.66 4.26
C ALA A 17 7.94 -12.07 2.89
N ASN A 18 8.39 -10.84 2.59
CA ASN A 18 8.18 -10.20 1.30
C ASN A 18 8.72 -11.05 0.13
N ARG A 19 9.93 -11.60 0.26
CA ARG A 19 10.50 -12.49 -0.76
C ARG A 19 9.69 -13.77 -0.93
N LEU A 20 9.25 -14.37 0.17
CA LEU A 20 8.48 -15.62 0.15
C LEU A 20 7.08 -15.42 -0.46
N PHE A 21 6.39 -14.32 -0.14
CA PHE A 21 5.11 -13.98 -0.73
C PHE A 21 5.21 -13.67 -2.24
N ALA A 22 6.31 -13.06 -2.68
CA ALA A 22 6.54 -12.75 -4.09
C ALA A 22 6.96 -13.96 -4.95
N ALA A 23 7.54 -15.01 -4.35
CA ALA A 23 8.13 -16.12 -5.08
C ALA A 23 7.14 -17.23 -5.50
N GLY A 24 5.92 -17.25 -4.95
CA GLY A 24 4.98 -18.35 -5.20
C GLY A 24 3.59 -18.08 -4.64
N ASP A 25 2.79 -19.13 -4.43
CA ASP A 25 1.46 -19.01 -3.82
C ASP A 25 1.61 -18.55 -2.36
N PRO A 26 1.11 -17.37 -1.98
CA PRO A 26 1.21 -16.87 -0.61
C PRO A 26 0.62 -17.79 0.45
N ARG A 27 -0.36 -18.64 0.08
CA ARG A 27 -0.97 -19.64 0.96
C ARG A 27 -0.02 -20.80 1.32
N SER A 28 1.09 -20.93 0.60
CA SER A 28 2.12 -21.94 0.85
C SER A 28 3.20 -21.48 1.83
N VAL A 29 3.22 -20.19 2.20
CA VAL A 29 4.24 -19.64 3.11
C VAL A 29 3.98 -20.13 4.54
N THR A 30 5.03 -20.65 5.18
CA THR A 30 4.96 -21.18 6.55
C THR A 30 5.87 -20.42 7.51
N MET A 31 5.57 -20.50 8.82
CA MET A 31 6.37 -19.84 9.86
C MET A 31 7.83 -20.33 9.86
N ASP A 32 8.04 -21.63 9.64
CA ASP A 32 9.37 -22.22 9.55
C ASP A 32 10.14 -21.72 8.32
N ALA A 33 9.47 -21.54 7.18
CA ALA A 33 10.08 -20.97 5.98
C ALA A 33 10.56 -19.53 6.24
N VAL A 34 9.71 -18.70 6.87
CA VAL A 34 10.07 -17.32 7.22
C VAL A 34 11.21 -17.27 8.23
N ALA A 35 11.19 -18.09 9.29
CA ALA A 35 12.26 -18.14 10.28
C ALA A 35 13.61 -18.51 9.65
N ARG A 36 13.61 -19.51 8.78
CA ARG A 36 14.80 -19.99 8.05
C ARG A 36 15.33 -18.91 7.11
N GLU A 37 14.47 -18.31 6.30
CA GLU A 37 14.85 -17.27 5.33
C GLU A 37 15.35 -15.98 6.02
N ALA A 38 14.75 -15.61 7.15
CA ALA A 38 15.16 -14.44 7.94
C ALA A 38 16.42 -14.68 8.78
N GLY A 39 16.83 -15.94 8.96
CA GLY A 39 17.92 -16.33 9.87
C GLY A 39 17.62 -15.98 11.33
N VAL A 40 16.36 -16.13 11.77
CA VAL A 40 15.93 -15.87 13.15
C VAL A 40 15.43 -17.15 13.82
N GLY A 41 15.63 -17.25 15.14
CA GLY A 41 15.11 -18.39 15.91
C GLY A 41 13.58 -18.42 15.94
N ARG A 42 12.98 -19.60 15.81
CA ARG A 42 11.51 -19.79 15.83
C ARG A 42 10.84 -19.13 17.04
N GLY A 43 11.38 -19.32 18.26
CA GLY A 43 10.83 -18.70 19.46
C GLY A 43 10.85 -17.16 19.43
N THR A 44 11.83 -16.56 18.75
CA THR A 44 11.87 -15.10 18.53
C THR A 44 10.81 -14.65 17.53
N LEU A 45 10.60 -15.42 16.46
CA LEU A 45 9.55 -15.14 15.47
C LEU A 45 8.16 -15.27 16.11
N TYR A 46 7.84 -16.43 16.70
CA TYR A 46 6.53 -16.72 17.28
C TYR A 46 6.13 -15.77 18.41
N ARG A 47 7.09 -15.27 19.21
CA ARG A 47 6.81 -14.27 20.26
C ARG A 47 6.29 -12.95 19.69
N ARG A 48 6.72 -12.59 18.48
CA ARG A 48 6.36 -11.33 17.81
C ARG A 48 5.18 -11.50 16.86
N TYR A 49 5.13 -12.65 16.20
CA TYR A 49 4.19 -12.98 15.14
C TYR A 49 3.64 -14.38 15.41
N PRO A 50 2.42 -14.52 15.96
CA PRO A 50 1.85 -15.83 16.25
C PRO A 50 1.60 -16.67 15.00
N ASP A 51 1.34 -16.01 13.86
CA ASP A 51 0.95 -16.65 12.61
C ASP A 51 1.39 -15.85 11.37
N ILE A 52 1.21 -16.43 10.19
CA ILE A 52 1.56 -15.81 8.90
C ILE A 52 0.70 -14.56 8.61
N PRO A 53 -0.62 -14.53 8.86
CA PRO A 53 -1.43 -13.32 8.76
C PRO A 53 -0.85 -12.14 9.57
N SER A 54 -0.35 -12.35 10.79
CA SER A 54 0.25 -11.29 11.59
C SER A 54 1.56 -10.73 10.98
N ILE A 55 2.33 -11.56 10.27
CA ILE A 55 3.51 -11.12 9.52
C ILE A 55 3.08 -10.30 8.30
N ALA A 56 2.05 -10.77 7.60
CA ALA A 56 1.46 -10.10 6.45
C ALA A 56 0.93 -8.70 6.80
N THR A 57 0.13 -8.56 7.86
CA THR A 57 -0.34 -7.26 8.36
C THR A 57 0.84 -6.35 8.69
N ALA A 58 1.85 -6.85 9.42
CA ALA A 58 3.01 -6.05 9.77
C ALA A 58 3.89 -5.65 8.57
N LEU A 59 3.85 -6.42 7.48
CA LEU A 59 4.51 -6.11 6.22
C LEU A 59 3.74 -5.02 5.46
N LEU A 60 2.41 -5.14 5.40
CA LEU A 60 1.54 -4.11 4.81
C LEU A 60 1.72 -2.77 5.53
N ASP A 61 1.64 -2.76 6.87
CA ASP A 61 1.87 -1.57 7.70
C ASP A 61 3.22 -0.89 7.41
N GLU A 62 4.26 -1.69 7.15
CA GLU A 62 5.61 -1.17 6.87
C GLU A 62 5.68 -0.52 5.48
N HIS A 63 5.05 -1.13 4.47
CA HIS A 63 4.98 -0.56 3.13
C HIS A 63 4.08 0.68 3.09
N GLU A 64 2.96 0.68 3.81
CA GLU A 64 2.12 1.86 3.97
C GLU A 64 2.89 2.99 4.63
N ARG A 65 3.60 2.73 5.73
CA ARG A 65 4.47 3.74 6.38
C ARG A 65 5.52 4.28 5.41
N SER A 66 6.18 3.41 4.65
CA SER A 66 7.17 3.86 3.66
C SER A 66 6.54 4.75 2.58
N LEU A 67 5.31 4.45 2.14
CA LEU A 67 4.57 5.30 1.21
C LEU A 67 4.20 6.65 1.85
N GLN A 68 3.75 6.66 3.11
CA GLN A 68 3.47 7.90 3.86
C GLN A 68 4.71 8.80 3.93
N GLU A 69 5.87 8.24 4.25
CA GLU A 69 7.14 8.97 4.30
C GLU A 69 7.48 9.61 2.95
N LYS A 70 7.31 8.85 1.85
CA LYS A 70 7.54 9.36 0.48
C LYS A 70 6.59 10.49 0.11
N LEU A 71 5.33 10.42 0.52
CA LEU A 71 4.33 11.47 0.24
C LEU A 71 4.62 12.77 1.02
N LEU A 72 5.07 12.65 2.27
CA LEU A 72 5.36 13.78 3.15
C LEU A 72 6.67 14.49 2.80
N GLY A 73 7.72 13.73 2.45
CA GLY A 73 9.06 14.29 2.29
C GLY A 73 9.95 13.60 1.28
N GLY A 74 9.40 12.72 0.43
CA GLY A 74 10.14 12.12 -0.68
C GLY A 74 10.32 13.09 -1.85
N GLU A 75 10.95 12.58 -2.91
CA GLU A 75 11.16 13.32 -4.16
C GLU A 75 9.87 13.45 -4.99
N PRO A 76 9.71 14.54 -5.77
CA PRO A 76 8.69 14.61 -6.81
C PRO A 76 8.78 13.43 -7.81
N PRO A 77 7.67 12.99 -8.42
CA PRO A 77 6.32 13.56 -8.29
C PRO A 77 5.51 13.05 -7.10
N LEU A 78 5.94 12.01 -6.39
CA LEU A 78 5.18 11.46 -5.26
C LEU A 78 5.23 12.39 -4.04
N GLY A 79 6.43 12.86 -3.71
CA GLY A 79 6.64 13.86 -2.67
C GLY A 79 6.34 15.30 -3.13
N PRO A 80 6.61 16.28 -2.26
CA PRO A 80 6.38 17.70 -2.54
C PRO A 80 7.11 18.21 -3.79
N GLY A 81 6.54 19.23 -4.47
CA GLY A 81 7.23 19.98 -5.54
C GLY A 81 6.74 19.70 -6.97
N ALA A 82 5.80 18.77 -7.18
CA ALA A 82 5.12 18.57 -8.46
C ALA A 82 3.68 19.10 -8.46
N PRO A 83 3.08 19.42 -9.63
CA PRO A 83 1.68 19.82 -9.73
C PRO A 83 0.71 18.74 -9.19
N PRO A 84 -0.45 19.13 -8.61
CA PRO A 84 -1.37 18.19 -7.96
C PRO A 84 -1.75 16.96 -8.78
N ALA A 85 -2.02 17.13 -10.08
CA ALA A 85 -2.33 16.03 -10.99
C ALA A 85 -1.19 14.99 -11.09
N ARG A 86 0.06 15.45 -11.21
CA ARG A 86 1.24 14.55 -11.27
C ARG A 86 1.47 13.84 -9.94
N ARG A 87 1.18 14.51 -8.82
CA ARG A 87 1.25 13.91 -7.49
C ARG A 87 0.20 12.83 -7.29
N LEU A 88 -1.05 13.08 -7.70
CA LEU A 88 -2.12 12.10 -7.63
C LEU A 88 -1.84 10.89 -8.54
N ALA A 89 -1.33 11.10 -9.75
CA ALA A 89 -0.90 10.02 -10.65
C ALA A 89 0.21 9.16 -10.02
N ALA A 90 1.22 9.80 -9.41
CA ALA A 90 2.30 9.09 -8.72
C ALA A 90 1.78 8.30 -7.50
N PHE A 91 0.86 8.88 -6.73
CA PHE A 91 0.17 8.20 -5.64
C PHE A 91 -0.60 6.97 -6.15
N TYR A 92 -1.35 7.10 -7.24
CA TYR A 92 -2.06 5.97 -7.85
C TYR A 92 -1.11 4.86 -8.29
N ALA A 93 0.01 5.20 -8.93
CA ALA A 93 1.00 4.22 -9.33
C ALA A 93 1.54 3.44 -8.11
N ALA A 94 1.90 4.15 -7.04
CA ALA A 94 2.43 3.55 -5.82
C ALA A 94 1.39 2.68 -5.09
N MET A 95 0.13 3.13 -5.00
CA MET A 95 -0.96 2.34 -4.42
C MET A 95 -1.28 1.10 -5.26
N THR A 96 -1.20 1.21 -6.59
CA THR A 96 -1.41 0.07 -7.49
C THR A 96 -0.29 -0.97 -7.33
N ASP A 97 0.96 -0.54 -7.15
CA ASP A 97 2.08 -1.44 -6.82
C ASP A 97 1.86 -2.14 -5.48
N LEU A 98 1.36 -1.41 -4.48
CA LEU A 98 1.03 -1.98 -3.18
C LEU A 98 -0.08 -3.04 -3.29
N LEU A 99 -1.13 -2.75 -4.07
CA LEU A 99 -2.20 -3.70 -4.35
C LEU A 99 -1.65 -4.95 -5.06
N GLU A 100 -0.90 -4.81 -6.16
CA GLU A 100 -0.35 -5.98 -6.86
C GLU A 100 0.51 -6.86 -5.94
N GLN A 101 1.31 -6.25 -5.05
CA GLN A 101 2.14 -6.99 -4.10
C GLN A 101 1.34 -7.71 -3.01
N HIS A 102 0.29 -7.07 -2.46
CA HIS A 102 -0.37 -7.51 -1.23
C HIS A 102 -1.83 -7.88 -1.39
N ILE A 103 -2.35 -7.97 -2.62
CA ILE A 103 -3.79 -8.17 -2.85
C ILE A 103 -4.36 -9.41 -2.15
N HIS A 104 -3.59 -10.48 -2.08
CA HIS A 104 -3.97 -11.71 -1.40
C HIS A 104 -4.05 -11.57 0.13
N LEU A 105 -3.41 -10.54 0.70
CA LEU A 105 -3.50 -10.18 2.11
C LEU A 105 -4.68 -9.24 2.36
N THR A 106 -5.03 -8.38 1.40
CA THR A 106 -6.14 -7.44 1.53
C THR A 106 -7.50 -8.09 1.21
N LEU A 107 -7.54 -9.06 0.29
CA LEU A 107 -8.74 -9.81 -0.05
C LEU A 107 -9.13 -10.74 1.10
N GLY A 108 -10.20 -10.40 1.81
CA GLY A 108 -10.78 -11.22 2.90
C GLY A 108 -10.32 -10.86 4.31
N ALA A 109 -9.22 -10.10 4.49
CA ALA A 109 -8.82 -9.58 5.81
C ALA A 109 -9.45 -8.21 6.13
N GLU A 110 -9.77 -7.41 5.11
CA GLU A 110 -10.38 -6.07 5.27
C GLU A 110 -11.56 -5.84 4.30
N SER A 111 -12.44 -6.83 4.16
CA SER A 111 -13.65 -6.64 3.33
C SER A 111 -14.59 -5.61 3.97
N GLY A 112 -14.98 -4.58 3.22
CA GLY A 112 -16.04 -3.64 3.61
C GLY A 112 -15.56 -2.45 4.45
N SER A 113 -16.34 -2.08 5.48
CA SER A 113 -16.13 -0.82 6.22
C SER A 113 -14.92 -0.82 7.17
N ALA A 114 -14.33 -1.98 7.45
CA ALA A 114 -13.22 -2.14 8.38
C ALA A 114 -11.96 -1.39 7.93
N ARG A 115 -11.68 -1.33 6.62
CA ARG A 115 -10.52 -0.56 6.09
C ARG A 115 -10.67 0.95 6.26
N PHE A 116 -11.90 1.47 6.30
CA PHE A 116 -12.15 2.89 6.56
C PHE A 116 -11.89 3.28 8.03
N ALA A 117 -11.77 2.30 8.92
CA ALA A 117 -11.43 2.50 10.32
C ALA A 117 -9.92 2.43 10.59
N THR A 118 -9.08 2.14 9.58
CA THR A 118 -7.63 2.12 9.71
C THR A 118 -7.05 3.53 9.67
N GLY A 119 -5.94 3.75 10.38
CA GLY A 119 -5.21 5.03 10.34
C GLY A 119 -4.67 5.37 8.95
N ALA A 120 -4.40 4.35 8.12
CA ALA A 120 -3.87 4.52 6.77
C ALA A 120 -4.89 5.19 5.83
N TYR A 121 -6.15 4.75 5.84
CA TYR A 121 -7.19 5.35 4.99
C TYR A 121 -7.40 6.84 5.30
N GLY A 122 -7.43 7.21 6.58
CA GLY A 122 -7.53 8.61 6.99
C GLY A 122 -6.39 9.48 6.45
N PHE A 123 -5.17 8.92 6.43
CA PHE A 123 -4.00 9.60 5.85
C PHE A 123 -4.12 9.72 4.32
N TRP A 124 -4.48 8.65 3.61
CA TRP A 124 -4.66 8.68 2.15
C TRP A 124 -5.71 9.72 1.74
N ARG A 125 -6.84 9.73 2.45
CA ARG A 125 -7.91 10.72 2.24
C ARG A 125 -7.42 12.15 2.50
N ALA A 126 -6.66 12.38 3.56
CA ALA A 126 -6.10 13.70 3.83
C ALA A 126 -5.14 14.16 2.72
N HIS A 127 -4.30 13.26 2.21
CA HIS A 127 -3.40 13.53 1.10
C HIS A 127 -4.15 13.90 -0.18
N VAL A 128 -5.09 13.07 -0.64
CA VAL A 128 -5.89 13.34 -1.85
C VAL A 128 -6.67 14.64 -1.69
N ARG A 129 -7.28 14.89 -0.52
CA ARG A 129 -7.99 16.13 -0.23
C ARG A 129 -7.13 17.36 -0.33
N MET A 130 -5.89 17.29 0.16
CA MET A 130 -4.92 18.38 0.02
C MET A 130 -4.63 18.65 -1.45
N LEU A 131 -4.39 17.63 -2.27
CA LEU A 131 -4.14 17.79 -3.71
C LEU A 131 -5.35 18.41 -4.44
N VAL A 132 -6.57 17.97 -4.12
CA VAL A 132 -7.80 18.52 -4.72
C VAL A 132 -7.96 20.01 -4.38
N LYS A 133 -7.67 20.39 -3.13
CA LYS A 133 -7.68 21.80 -2.70
C LYS A 133 -6.62 22.64 -3.40
N GLU A 134 -5.40 22.10 -3.51
CA GLU A 134 -4.29 22.76 -4.20
C GLU A 134 -4.59 22.99 -5.69
N ALA A 135 -5.30 22.06 -6.33
CA ALA A 135 -5.77 22.18 -7.70
C ALA A 135 -6.96 23.16 -7.89
N GLY A 136 -7.54 23.69 -6.82
CA GLY A 136 -8.68 24.62 -6.88
C GLY A 136 -10.00 23.98 -7.31
N VAL A 137 -10.13 22.65 -7.24
CA VAL A 137 -11.33 21.93 -7.68
C VAL A 137 -12.42 21.99 -6.59
N PRO A 138 -13.69 22.32 -6.94
CA PRO A 138 -14.77 22.42 -5.96
C PRO A 138 -15.14 21.04 -5.36
N GLY A 139 -15.71 21.06 -4.16
CA GLY A 139 -16.16 19.85 -3.46
C GLY A 139 -15.05 18.89 -3.02
N PRO A 140 -13.95 19.36 -2.40
CA PRO A 140 -12.78 18.54 -2.13
C PRO A 140 -13.04 17.34 -1.22
N ASP A 141 -14.00 17.44 -0.29
CA ASP A 141 -14.30 16.35 0.63
C ASP A 141 -14.93 15.15 -0.08
N ALA A 142 -16.01 15.36 -0.85
CA ALA A 142 -16.67 14.29 -1.60
C ALA A 142 -15.78 13.75 -2.73
N LEU A 143 -15.05 14.65 -3.42
CA LEU A 143 -14.18 14.25 -4.51
C LEU A 143 -13.00 13.38 -4.04
N SER A 144 -12.51 13.59 -2.81
CA SER A 144 -11.43 12.76 -2.27
C SER A 144 -11.84 11.30 -2.11
N ASP A 145 -13.06 11.06 -1.62
CA ASP A 145 -13.58 9.70 -1.45
C ASP A 145 -13.80 9.02 -2.82
N ILE A 146 -14.31 9.78 -3.80
CA ILE A 146 -14.47 9.31 -5.19
C ILE A 146 -13.11 8.99 -5.84
N LEU A 147 -12.10 9.83 -5.62
CA LEU A 147 -10.77 9.63 -6.17
C LEU A 147 -10.01 8.47 -5.50
N LEU A 148 -10.41 8.03 -4.31
CA LEU A 148 -9.85 6.82 -3.69
C LEU A 148 -10.56 5.54 -4.15
N ALA A 149 -11.82 5.61 -4.57
CA ALA A 149 -12.61 4.45 -5.00
C ALA A 149 -11.97 3.59 -6.11
N PRO A 150 -11.21 4.13 -7.08
CA PRO A 150 -10.51 3.28 -8.07
C PRO A 150 -9.45 2.34 -7.47
N LEU A 151 -9.01 2.59 -6.23
CA LEU A 151 -8.02 1.78 -5.51
C LEU A 151 -8.65 0.68 -4.64
N GLU A 152 -9.94 0.39 -4.81
CA GLU A 152 -10.57 -0.74 -4.13
C GLU A 152 -9.87 -2.07 -4.48
N PRO A 153 -9.44 -2.88 -3.49
CA PRO A 153 -8.83 -4.19 -3.75
C PRO A 153 -9.72 -5.10 -4.60
N GLU A 154 -11.04 -5.09 -4.38
CA GLU A 154 -12.00 -5.89 -5.16
C GLU A 154 -12.08 -5.43 -6.62
N LEU A 155 -12.02 -4.12 -6.88
CA LEU A 155 -12.00 -3.59 -8.23
C LEU A 155 -10.68 -3.94 -8.93
N PHE A 156 -9.56 -3.82 -8.24
CA PHE A 156 -8.26 -4.22 -8.77
C PHE A 156 -8.24 -5.74 -9.08
N ALA A 157 -8.70 -6.59 -8.15
CA ALA A 157 -8.83 -8.04 -8.36
C ALA A 157 -9.68 -8.35 -9.60
N TYR A 158 -10.83 -7.68 -9.73
CA TYR A 158 -11.72 -7.83 -10.88
C TYR A 158 -11.01 -7.45 -12.19
N GLN A 159 -10.31 -6.32 -12.24
CA GLN A 159 -9.56 -5.89 -13.42
C GLN A 159 -8.47 -6.89 -13.80
N ARG A 160 -7.69 -7.39 -12.82
CA ARG A 160 -6.66 -8.42 -13.06
C ARG A 160 -7.27 -9.74 -13.55
N GLY A 161 -8.40 -10.16 -12.98
CA GLY A 161 -9.15 -11.35 -13.42
C GLY A 161 -9.71 -11.24 -14.85
N ARG A 162 -9.89 -10.00 -15.35
CA ARG A 162 -10.27 -9.72 -16.75
C ARG A 162 -9.07 -9.65 -17.71
N GLY A 163 -7.85 -9.89 -17.23
CA GLY A 163 -6.63 -9.87 -18.01
C GLY A 163 -6.01 -8.48 -18.20
N ARG A 164 -6.49 -7.46 -17.48
CA ARG A 164 -5.89 -6.12 -17.52
C ARG A 164 -4.51 -6.13 -16.90
N GLY A 165 -3.52 -5.55 -17.57
CA GLY A 165 -2.17 -5.41 -17.03
C GLY A 165 -2.08 -4.35 -15.94
N VAL A 166 -1.14 -4.47 -15.01
CA VAL A 166 -0.90 -3.45 -13.97
C VAL A 166 -0.60 -2.08 -14.58
N GLU A 167 0.25 -2.05 -15.61
CA GLU A 167 0.60 -0.81 -16.31
C GLU A 167 -0.57 -0.17 -17.05
N GLU A 168 -1.50 -0.98 -17.56
CA GLU A 168 -2.75 -0.50 -18.16
C GLU A 168 -3.63 0.20 -17.11
N ILE A 169 -3.75 -0.39 -15.91
CA ILE A 169 -4.51 0.19 -14.79
C ILE A 169 -3.86 1.51 -14.34
N LYS A 170 -2.53 1.53 -14.18
CA LYS A 170 -1.79 2.75 -13.82
C LYS A 170 -2.00 3.88 -14.83
N SER A 171 -1.94 3.58 -16.13
CA SER A 171 -2.16 4.57 -17.20
C SER A 171 -3.57 5.15 -17.19
N ALA A 172 -4.59 4.32 -16.91
CA ALA A 172 -5.97 4.78 -16.77
C ALA A 172 -6.14 5.71 -15.54
N LEU A 173 -5.49 5.38 -14.42
CA LEU A 173 -5.49 6.21 -13.21
C LEU A 173 -4.72 7.53 -13.39
N GLU A 174 -3.61 7.52 -14.12
CA GLU A 174 -2.90 8.75 -14.52
C GLU A 174 -3.81 9.66 -15.34
N THR A 175 -4.53 9.10 -16.33
CA THR A 175 -5.51 9.85 -17.12
C THR A 175 -6.60 10.45 -16.24
N LEU A 176 -7.13 9.70 -15.27
CA LEU A 176 -8.13 10.20 -14.31
C LEU A 176 -7.59 11.38 -13.48
N ALA A 177 -6.36 11.26 -12.97
CA ALA A 177 -5.70 12.30 -12.20
C ALA A 177 -5.51 13.58 -13.01
N GLU A 178 -5.01 13.45 -14.24
CA GLU A 178 -4.82 14.57 -15.17
C GLU A 178 -6.14 15.24 -15.52
N ARG A 179 -7.20 14.48 -15.84
CA ARG A 179 -8.49 15.06 -16.22
C ARG A 179 -9.22 15.74 -15.07
N THR A 180 -8.98 15.29 -13.83
CA THR A 180 -9.68 15.81 -12.65
C THR A 180 -8.95 16.98 -12.02
N LEU A 181 -7.61 16.95 -11.99
CA LEU A 181 -6.78 17.95 -11.30
C LEU A 181 -5.92 18.80 -12.24
N ALA A 182 -6.04 18.66 -13.57
CA ALA A 182 -5.46 19.66 -14.46
C ALA A 182 -6.11 21.01 -14.14
N ALA A 183 -5.25 22.01 -13.93
CA ALA A 183 -5.68 23.38 -13.69
C ALA A 183 -6.68 23.81 -14.78
N GLY A 184 -7.83 24.33 -14.35
CA GLY A 184 -8.64 25.20 -15.21
C GLY A 184 -7.90 26.49 -15.53
#